data_AF-A0A4Q6XC81-F1
#
_entry.id   AF-A0A4Q6XC81-F1
#
_cell.length_a   1.000
_cell.length_b   1.000
_cell.length_c   1.000
_cell.angle_alpha   90.00
_cell.angle_beta   90.00
_cell.angle_gamma   90.00
#
_symmetry.space_group_name_H-M   'P 1'
#
loop_
_entity.id
_entity.type
_entity.pdbx_description
1 polymer ?
#
loop_
_entity_poly.entity_id
_entity_poly.type
_entity_poly.pdbx_seq_one_letter_code
_entity_poly.pdbx_strand_id
1 'polypeptide(L)'
;MSPQAYKFSYDNDYRVQHLINTNLSTGGLSGAAKAASAKLIREILGVTKVDAKNPPMPNPVIFPPYANSKKYGITHFGIMIPDLPAPHYFLACATMLGSSGFKVYDIDHAMSKDGPRHTAVLAHATAVSTQDGFKSYSMLDEMTIAKDGSLIKFAEDLEFSGLYPHYRLKSNRENFSVDLQLEATGDITWFCKSKVYNHLSLLTRYKGTITTHGESMDVSGLCTYEYARGSTPYLVRNKSIPEFAKFPFDTFSYQVIDLDDNTQLLLVLLGIVKSPFLVSAYLRTAGKNGTHRVNATVNFEVLNLQDQPAVAPDGSLTPMVKDFRWTIVAQDKKFNFEINGTVDTPMVFGLGRGFIGGYKWKGTRAGVATEGRGYIEYVDQRGQ
;
A
#
# COMPACT_ATOMS: atom_id res chain seq x y z
N MET A 1 -1.92 26.31 -27.66
CA MET A 1 -3.30 25.87 -27.41
C MET A 1 -3.52 25.91 -25.90
N SER A 2 -4.46 26.74 -25.43
CA SER A 2 -4.83 26.82 -24.02
C SER A 2 -5.43 25.48 -23.57
N PRO A 3 -5.07 24.91 -22.40
CA PRO A 3 -5.78 23.76 -21.88
C PRO A 3 -7.21 24.19 -21.57
N GLN A 4 -8.20 23.55 -22.20
CA GLN A 4 -9.58 23.63 -21.75
C GLN A 4 -9.62 23.09 -20.31
N ALA A 5 -9.67 24.00 -19.34
CA ALA A 5 -10.01 23.67 -17.97
C ALA A 5 -11.44 23.14 -17.98
N TYR A 6 -11.60 21.82 -18.00
CA TYR A 6 -12.85 21.19 -17.60
C TYR A 6 -13.15 21.69 -16.19
N LYS A 7 -14.20 22.52 -16.03
CA LYS A 7 -14.72 22.90 -14.71
C LYS A 7 -15.27 21.63 -14.07
N PHE A 8 -14.42 20.96 -13.30
CA PHE A 8 -14.81 19.85 -12.46
C PHE A 8 -15.60 20.40 -11.26
N SER A 9 -16.86 20.04 -11.13
CA SER A 9 -17.68 20.38 -9.97
C SER A 9 -17.51 19.27 -8.94
N TYR A 10 -16.82 19.55 -7.82
CA TYR A 10 -16.75 18.65 -6.66
C TYR A 10 -18.03 18.80 -5.81
N ASP A 11 -19.17 18.51 -6.42
CA ASP A 11 -20.48 18.62 -5.79
C ASP A 11 -20.87 17.34 -5.03
N ASN A 12 -22.05 17.38 -4.40
CA ASN A 12 -22.56 16.26 -3.60
C ASN A 12 -22.78 14.99 -4.44
N ASP A 13 -23.21 15.11 -5.70
CA ASP A 13 -23.46 13.94 -6.55
C ASP A 13 -22.15 13.23 -6.88
N TYR A 14 -21.08 13.99 -7.13
CA TYR A 14 -19.75 13.43 -7.28
C TYR A 14 -19.28 12.75 -5.98
N ARG A 15 -19.43 13.41 -4.81
CA ARG A 15 -19.02 12.86 -3.51
C ARG A 15 -19.74 11.56 -3.16
N VAL A 16 -21.04 11.43 -3.46
CA VAL A 16 -21.83 10.22 -3.19
C VAL A 16 -21.33 9.01 -3.98
N GLN A 17 -20.89 9.20 -5.24
CA GLN A 17 -20.31 8.11 -6.05
C GLN A 17 -19.01 7.55 -5.45
N HIS A 18 -18.37 8.34 -4.59
CA HIS A 18 -17.11 8.03 -3.95
C HIS A 18 -17.24 7.50 -2.52
N LEU A 19 -18.46 7.43 -1.97
CA LEU A 19 -18.70 6.63 -0.78
C LEU A 19 -18.56 5.14 -1.13
N ILE A 20 -17.66 4.46 -0.43
CA ILE A 20 -17.47 3.01 -0.54
C ILE A 20 -18.29 2.39 0.57
N ASN A 21 -19.13 1.41 0.27
CA ASN A 21 -19.69 0.52 1.28
C ASN A 21 -19.69 -0.90 0.73
N THR A 22 -18.85 -1.76 1.31
CA THR A 22 -18.68 -3.13 0.83
C THR A 22 -19.85 -4.06 1.19
N ASN A 23 -20.78 -3.64 2.06
CA ASN A 23 -22.00 -4.40 2.35
C ASN A 23 -23.07 -4.25 1.26
N LEU A 24 -23.01 -3.18 0.47
CA LEU A 24 -24.00 -2.93 -0.57
C LEU A 24 -23.60 -3.67 -1.85
N SER A 25 -24.41 -4.67 -2.25
CA SER A 25 -24.22 -5.33 -3.54
C SER A 25 -24.49 -4.34 -4.67
N THR A 26 -23.47 -3.96 -5.44
CA THR A 26 -23.63 -3.10 -6.61
C THR A 26 -24.34 -3.88 -7.73
N GLY A 27 -25.64 -3.65 -7.90
CA GLY A 27 -26.43 -4.23 -8.97
C GLY A 27 -25.99 -3.74 -10.36
N GLY A 28 -25.82 -4.66 -11.31
CA GLY A 28 -25.65 -4.37 -12.75
C GLY A 28 -24.82 -5.42 -13.50
N LEU A 29 -25.42 -6.02 -14.55
CA LEU A 29 -25.01 -7.20 -15.35
C LEU A 29 -24.90 -8.52 -14.56
N SER A 30 -25.41 -9.62 -15.13
CA SER A 30 -25.74 -10.86 -14.39
C SER A 30 -24.61 -11.31 -13.46
N GLY A 31 -24.91 -11.39 -12.16
CA GLY A 31 -23.90 -11.59 -11.10
C GLY A 31 -23.01 -12.82 -11.30
N ALA A 32 -23.46 -13.81 -12.07
CA ALA A 32 -22.70 -15.01 -12.41
C ALA A 32 -21.47 -14.75 -13.29
N ALA A 33 -21.58 -13.90 -14.32
CA ALA A 33 -20.46 -13.64 -15.25
C ALA A 33 -19.34 -12.83 -14.58
N LYS A 34 -19.72 -11.82 -13.78
CA LYS A 34 -18.79 -11.04 -12.94
C LYS A 34 -18.14 -11.89 -11.85
N ALA A 35 -18.90 -12.80 -11.23
CA ALA A 35 -18.34 -13.70 -10.21
C ALA A 35 -17.34 -14.70 -10.81
N ALA A 36 -17.62 -15.24 -12.00
CA ALA A 36 -16.71 -16.16 -12.70
C ALA A 36 -15.40 -15.47 -13.11
N SER A 37 -15.47 -14.25 -13.65
CA SER A 37 -14.26 -13.48 -14.01
C SER A 37 -13.46 -13.09 -12.77
N ALA A 38 -14.12 -12.65 -11.69
CA ALA A 38 -13.45 -12.34 -10.43
C ALA A 38 -12.77 -13.56 -9.82
N LYS A 39 -13.40 -14.74 -9.86
CA LYS A 39 -12.79 -16.00 -9.39
C LYS A 39 -11.53 -16.33 -10.19
N LEU A 40 -11.58 -16.24 -11.52
CA LEU A 40 -10.42 -16.48 -12.38
C LEU A 40 -9.27 -15.51 -12.08
N ILE A 41 -9.55 -14.22 -11.92
CA ILE A 41 -8.53 -13.22 -11.56
C ILE A 41 -7.89 -13.56 -10.20
N ARG A 42 -8.70 -13.92 -9.20
CA ARG A 42 -8.19 -14.33 -7.87
C ARG A 42 -7.27 -15.56 -7.96
N GLU A 43 -7.60 -16.53 -8.80
CA GLU A 43 -6.78 -17.73 -9.02
C GLU A 43 -5.47 -17.39 -9.74
N ILE A 44 -5.50 -16.53 -10.77
CA ILE A 44 -4.31 -16.07 -11.49
C ILE A 44 -3.34 -15.31 -10.56
N LEU A 45 -3.89 -14.39 -9.74
CA LEU A 45 -3.11 -13.64 -8.75
C LEU A 45 -2.67 -14.52 -7.58
N GLY A 46 -3.34 -15.66 -7.36
CA GLY A 46 -3.08 -16.55 -6.24
C GLY A 46 -3.41 -15.91 -4.89
N VAL A 47 -4.54 -15.19 -4.81
CA VAL A 47 -5.01 -14.59 -3.55
C VAL A 47 -5.12 -15.68 -2.47
N THR A 48 -4.50 -15.45 -1.32
CA THR A 48 -4.45 -16.47 -0.27
C THR A 48 -5.83 -16.76 0.31
N LYS A 49 -6.09 -18.05 0.49
CA LYS A 49 -7.35 -18.52 1.06
C LYS A 49 -7.32 -18.39 2.58
N VAL A 50 -8.48 -18.12 3.14
CA VAL A 50 -8.74 -18.22 4.59
C VAL A 50 -8.38 -19.63 5.08
N ASP A 51 -7.76 -19.72 6.25
CA ASP A 51 -7.35 -20.98 6.92
C ASP A 51 -6.40 -21.90 6.12
N ALA A 52 -5.88 -21.46 4.98
CA ALA A 52 -4.81 -22.16 4.30
C ALA A 52 -3.52 -22.01 5.11
N LYS A 53 -2.77 -23.10 5.26
CA LYS A 53 -1.42 -23.04 5.82
C LYS A 53 -0.62 -22.01 5.03
N ASN A 54 -0.06 -21.00 5.70
CA ASN A 54 0.71 -19.98 5.01
C ASN A 54 1.79 -20.67 4.17
N PRO A 55 1.93 -20.28 2.90
CA PRO A 55 3.05 -20.74 2.12
C PRO A 55 4.35 -20.44 2.88
N PRO A 56 5.35 -21.32 2.84
CA PRO A 56 6.61 -21.06 3.53
C PRO A 56 7.29 -19.82 2.97
N MET A 57 8.22 -19.27 3.76
CA MET A 57 9.19 -18.29 3.28
C MET A 57 9.86 -18.77 1.99
N PRO A 58 10.28 -17.87 1.10
CA PRO A 58 11.15 -18.24 -0.02
C PRO A 58 12.38 -19.01 0.47
N ASN A 59 12.88 -19.97 -0.32
CA ASN A 59 14.13 -20.67 -0.04
C ASN A 59 15.06 -20.55 -1.27
N PRO A 60 16.21 -19.87 -1.18
CA PRO A 60 16.68 -19.08 -0.02
C PRO A 60 15.76 -17.88 0.29
N VAL A 61 15.84 -17.36 1.52
CA VAL A 61 15.03 -16.21 1.97
C VAL A 61 15.62 -14.90 1.43
N ILE A 62 15.41 -14.66 0.14
CA ILE A 62 15.88 -13.46 -0.56
C ILE A 62 14.71 -12.73 -1.25
N PHE A 63 14.85 -11.42 -1.36
CA PHE A 63 13.85 -10.52 -1.95
C PHE A 63 14.44 -9.73 -3.12
N PRO A 64 14.72 -10.39 -4.26
CA PRO A 64 15.41 -9.76 -5.36
C PRO A 64 14.56 -8.67 -6.06
N PRO A 65 15.19 -7.57 -6.53
CA PRO A 65 14.50 -6.41 -7.11
C PRO A 65 14.09 -6.60 -8.57
N TYR A 66 14.63 -7.62 -9.26
CA TYR A 66 14.28 -7.98 -10.64
C TYR A 66 14.39 -6.87 -11.70
N ALA A 67 15.21 -5.84 -11.47
CA ALA A 67 15.37 -4.68 -12.35
C ALA A 67 15.55 -5.00 -13.85
N ASN A 68 16.20 -6.13 -14.17
CA ASN A 68 16.44 -6.57 -15.55
C ASN A 68 15.81 -7.93 -15.89
N SER A 69 14.83 -8.39 -15.12
CA SER A 69 14.22 -9.73 -15.28
C SER A 69 13.37 -9.87 -16.53
N LYS A 70 13.52 -10.97 -17.27
CA LYS A 70 12.62 -11.33 -18.38
C LYS A 70 11.27 -11.89 -17.90
N LYS A 71 11.11 -12.15 -16.61
CA LYS A 71 9.92 -12.78 -16.02
C LYS A 71 9.07 -11.81 -15.20
N TYR A 72 9.69 -10.85 -14.54
CA TYR A 72 9.04 -9.90 -13.65
C TYR A 72 9.33 -8.50 -14.16
N GLY A 73 8.27 -7.72 -14.40
CA GLY A 73 8.36 -6.35 -14.89
C GLY A 73 8.06 -5.32 -13.82
N ILE A 74 7.66 -5.76 -12.62
CA ILE A 74 7.50 -4.92 -11.44
C ILE A 74 8.02 -5.61 -10.19
N THR A 75 8.63 -4.85 -9.29
CA THR A 75 8.89 -5.22 -7.90
C THR A 75 8.49 -4.07 -6.98
N HIS A 76 7.91 -4.37 -5.82
CA HIS A 76 7.57 -3.41 -4.77
C HIS A 76 8.35 -3.74 -3.50
N PHE A 77 8.89 -2.71 -2.86
CA PHE A 77 9.39 -2.77 -1.49
C PHE A 77 8.70 -1.69 -0.66
N GLY A 78 8.26 -2.03 0.55
CA GLY A 78 7.53 -1.12 1.43
C GLY A 78 8.01 -1.21 2.87
N ILE A 79 8.18 -0.07 3.55
CA ILE A 79 8.25 0.02 5.01
C ILE A 79 7.13 0.92 5.50
N MET A 80 6.26 0.40 6.37
CA MET A 80 5.12 1.14 6.91
C MET A 80 5.14 1.07 8.44
N ILE A 81 5.15 2.23 9.09
CA ILE A 81 5.07 2.40 10.54
C ILE A 81 3.77 3.15 10.86
N PRO A 82 2.81 2.54 11.57
CA PRO A 82 1.48 3.11 11.75
C PRO A 82 1.31 4.07 12.92
N ASP A 83 2.23 4.04 13.89
CA ASP A 83 2.10 4.78 15.15
C ASP A 83 3.46 5.34 15.60
N LEU A 84 3.97 6.31 14.85
CA LEU A 84 5.13 7.08 15.31
C LEU A 84 4.72 8.14 16.34
N PRO A 85 5.59 8.49 17.30
CA PRO A 85 5.34 9.61 18.18
C PRO A 85 5.11 10.92 17.41
N ALA A 86 4.43 11.86 18.06
CA ALA A 86 4.30 13.21 17.53
C ALA A 86 5.69 13.83 17.30
N PRO A 87 5.88 14.59 16.21
CA PRO A 87 4.87 15.03 15.26
C PRO A 87 4.73 14.11 14.02
N HIS A 88 5.45 12.97 13.98
CA HIS A 88 5.55 12.15 12.77
C HIS A 88 4.32 11.31 12.49
N TYR A 89 3.71 10.71 13.52
CA TYR A 89 2.47 9.92 13.48
C TYR A 89 2.47 8.64 12.63
N PHE A 90 3.14 8.63 11.48
CA PHE A 90 3.36 7.49 10.62
C PHE A 90 4.69 7.65 9.89
N LEU A 91 5.23 6.56 9.36
CA LEU A 91 6.25 6.57 8.32
C LEU A 91 5.79 5.67 7.19
N ALA A 92 5.86 6.16 5.97
CA ALA A 92 5.78 5.34 4.78
C ALA A 92 7.05 5.49 3.98
N CYS A 93 7.59 4.37 3.52
CA CYS A 93 8.57 4.25 2.46
C CYS A 93 8.08 3.20 1.48
N ALA A 94 7.30 3.59 0.48
CA ALA A 94 6.76 2.70 -0.54
C ALA A 94 7.49 2.92 -1.86
N THR A 95 7.94 1.84 -2.48
CA THR A 95 8.67 1.90 -3.76
C THR A 95 8.05 0.97 -4.78
N MET A 96 8.06 1.37 -6.05
CA MET A 96 7.78 0.48 -7.16
C MET A 96 8.90 0.59 -8.18
N LEU A 97 9.48 -0.54 -8.54
CA LEU A 97 10.52 -0.68 -9.54
C LEU A 97 9.85 -1.28 -10.78
N GLY A 98 9.64 -0.46 -11.81
CA GLY A 98 8.84 -0.79 -12.98
C GLY A 98 7.35 -0.49 -12.80
N SER A 99 6.63 -0.35 -13.92
CA SER A 99 5.18 -0.15 -13.96
C SER A 99 4.41 -1.48 -13.99
N SER A 100 3.20 -1.47 -13.42
CA SER A 100 2.37 -2.65 -13.18
C SER A 100 1.49 -3.04 -14.38
N GLY A 101 1.01 -2.05 -15.13
CA GLY A 101 -0.08 -2.18 -16.10
C GLY A 101 -1.47 -2.00 -15.49
N PHE A 102 -1.57 -1.62 -14.20
CA PHE A 102 -2.82 -1.46 -13.45
C PHE A 102 -3.18 0.02 -13.34
N LYS A 103 -4.46 0.36 -13.53
CA LYS A 103 -4.94 1.75 -13.49
C LYS A 103 -4.64 2.45 -12.16
N VAL A 104 -4.85 1.80 -11.02
CA VAL A 104 -4.52 2.35 -9.69
C VAL A 104 -3.03 2.61 -9.44
N TYR A 105 -2.11 1.99 -10.19
CA TYR A 105 -0.68 2.07 -9.89
C TYR A 105 0.19 2.76 -10.95
N ASP A 106 -0.20 2.75 -12.21
CA ASP A 106 0.66 3.28 -13.27
C ASP A 106 0.59 4.83 -13.36
N ILE A 107 1.71 5.46 -13.01
CA ILE A 107 1.89 6.93 -12.99
C ILE A 107 2.56 7.38 -14.31
N ASP A 108 1.80 7.40 -15.40
CA ASP A 108 2.38 7.64 -16.74
C ASP A 108 3.08 9.01 -16.88
N HIS A 109 2.62 10.02 -16.16
CA HIS A 109 3.18 11.37 -16.21
C HIS A 109 4.57 11.45 -15.56
N ALA A 110 4.90 10.52 -14.67
CA ALA A 110 6.18 10.48 -13.94
C ALA A 110 7.18 9.48 -14.56
N MET A 111 6.91 9.01 -15.78
CA MET A 111 7.73 8.03 -16.49
C MET A 111 9.15 8.57 -16.75
N SER A 112 10.16 7.76 -16.45
CA SER A 112 11.53 8.06 -16.87
C SER A 112 11.68 7.95 -18.39
N LYS A 113 12.75 8.53 -18.93
CA LYS A 113 13.13 8.43 -20.35
C LYS A 113 13.35 6.98 -20.82
N ASP A 114 13.65 6.06 -19.89
CA ASP A 114 13.95 4.65 -20.16
C ASP A 114 12.70 3.76 -20.22
N GLY A 115 11.51 4.36 -20.04
CA GLY A 115 10.22 3.71 -20.19
C GLY A 115 9.71 2.98 -18.92
N PRO A 116 8.51 2.38 -19.00
CA PRO A 116 7.81 1.80 -17.84
C PRO A 116 8.55 0.67 -17.14
N ARG A 117 9.40 -0.07 -17.84
CA ARG A 117 10.17 -1.16 -17.23
C ARG A 117 11.36 -0.66 -16.42
N HIS A 118 11.82 0.56 -16.66
CA HIS A 118 13.04 1.14 -16.08
C HIS A 118 12.77 2.44 -15.32
N THR A 119 11.50 2.69 -14.99
CA THR A 119 11.10 3.76 -14.09
C THR A 119 10.88 3.17 -12.71
N ALA A 120 11.48 3.78 -11.70
CA ALA A 120 11.13 3.52 -10.31
C ALA A 120 10.47 4.75 -9.70
N VAL A 121 9.60 4.53 -8.72
CA VAL A 121 8.98 5.60 -7.93
C VAL A 121 9.20 5.34 -6.44
N LEU A 122 9.34 6.43 -5.70
CA LEU A 122 9.48 6.47 -4.25
C LEU A 122 8.40 7.37 -3.67
N ALA A 123 7.63 6.84 -2.74
CA ALA A 123 6.82 7.61 -1.80
C ALA A 123 7.43 7.48 -0.41
N HIS A 124 7.93 8.57 0.15
CA HIS A 124 8.60 8.57 1.45
C HIS A 124 8.22 9.78 2.28
N ALA A 125 7.45 9.56 3.35
CA ALA A 125 6.93 10.66 4.19
C ALA A 125 6.51 10.21 5.59
N THR A 126 6.45 11.21 6.48
CA THR A 126 5.74 11.25 7.76
C THR A 126 4.71 12.40 7.72
N ALA A 127 3.94 12.60 8.78
CA ALA A 127 2.94 13.68 8.84
C ALA A 127 3.54 15.09 8.71
N VAL A 128 4.84 15.28 8.96
CA VAL A 128 5.54 16.58 8.90
C VAL A 128 6.60 16.66 7.79
N SER A 129 6.80 15.61 7.01
CA SER A 129 7.82 15.56 5.95
C SER A 129 7.20 15.34 4.58
N THR A 130 6.09 16.04 4.32
CA THR A 130 5.23 15.82 3.15
C THR A 130 5.76 16.49 1.89
N GLN A 131 6.59 17.52 2.03
CA GLN A 131 7.28 18.17 0.93
C GLN A 131 8.16 17.15 0.19
N ASP A 132 8.09 17.15 -1.15
CA ASP A 132 8.81 16.25 -2.04
C ASP A 132 8.62 14.75 -1.72
N GLY A 133 7.53 14.40 -1.03
CA GLY A 133 7.21 13.04 -0.58
C GLY A 133 7.12 12.00 -1.70
N PHE A 134 7.08 12.43 -2.96
CA PHE A 134 7.06 11.60 -4.15
C PHE A 134 8.16 11.99 -5.14
N LYS A 135 8.86 11.00 -5.69
CA LYS A 135 9.81 11.19 -6.79
C LYS A 135 9.88 9.96 -7.68
N SER A 136 10.15 10.18 -8.97
CA SER A 136 10.48 9.12 -9.93
C SER A 136 11.96 9.16 -10.31
N TYR A 137 12.48 8.00 -10.71
CA TYR A 137 13.89 7.78 -11.00
C TYR A 137 14.02 6.89 -12.24
N SER A 138 15.06 7.13 -13.02
CA SER A 138 15.61 6.13 -13.93
C SER A 138 16.32 5.04 -13.12
N MET A 139 15.88 3.80 -13.29
CA MET A 139 16.57 2.65 -12.71
C MET A 139 17.96 2.40 -13.31
N LEU A 140 18.25 2.97 -14.48
CA LEU A 140 19.51 2.79 -15.19
C LEU A 140 20.55 3.86 -14.80
N ASP A 141 20.10 5.09 -14.60
CA ASP A 141 20.99 6.23 -14.39
C ASP A 141 21.05 6.71 -12.94
N GLU A 142 19.98 6.50 -12.15
CA GLU A 142 19.81 7.13 -10.84
C GLU A 142 19.71 6.13 -9.69
N MET A 143 19.86 4.82 -9.96
CA MET A 143 19.73 3.79 -8.94
C MET A 143 20.92 2.83 -8.90
N THR A 144 21.26 2.36 -7.69
CA THR A 144 22.16 1.22 -7.49
C THR A 144 21.38 0.06 -6.92
N ILE A 145 21.37 -1.07 -7.63
CA ILE A 145 20.50 -2.22 -7.30
C ILE A 145 21.32 -3.51 -7.31
N ALA A 146 21.45 -4.15 -6.15
CA ALA A 146 22.05 -5.48 -6.02
C ALA A 146 21.06 -6.58 -6.42
N LYS A 147 21.53 -7.59 -7.15
CA LYS A 147 20.67 -8.64 -7.74
C LYS A 147 19.99 -9.53 -6.70
N ASP A 148 20.61 -9.73 -5.56
CA ASP A 148 20.11 -10.51 -4.42
C ASP A 148 19.14 -9.72 -3.52
N GLY A 149 19.02 -8.41 -3.75
CA GLY A 149 18.21 -7.51 -2.93
C GLY A 149 18.94 -6.95 -1.72
N SER A 150 20.27 -7.14 -1.61
CA SER A 150 21.05 -6.62 -0.48
C SER A 150 21.19 -5.10 -0.45
N LEU A 151 20.91 -4.43 -1.58
CA LEU A 151 21.02 -2.99 -1.75
C LEU A 151 20.04 -2.50 -2.83
N ILE A 152 19.25 -1.49 -2.46
CA ILE A 152 18.42 -0.69 -3.36
C ILE A 152 18.63 0.76 -2.93
N LYS A 153 19.41 1.50 -3.71
CA LYS A 153 19.72 2.91 -3.45
C LYS A 153 19.12 3.78 -4.56
N PHE A 154 18.34 4.79 -4.17
CA PHE A 154 17.70 5.79 -5.03
C PHE A 154 18.49 7.10 -4.91
N ALA A 155 19.36 7.37 -5.89
CA ALA A 155 20.29 8.50 -5.87
C ALA A 155 20.89 8.69 -4.45
N GLU A 156 20.87 9.90 -3.91
CA GLU A 156 21.24 10.17 -2.51
C GLU A 156 20.03 10.27 -1.56
N ASP A 157 18.81 10.03 -2.07
CA ASP A 157 17.55 10.26 -1.35
C ASP A 157 17.23 9.12 -0.38
N LEU A 158 17.50 7.87 -0.79
CA LEU A 158 17.15 6.66 -0.03
C LEU A 158 18.14 5.52 -0.27
N GLU A 159 18.48 4.79 0.78
CA GLU A 159 19.14 3.49 0.76
C GLU A 159 18.32 2.49 1.57
N PHE A 160 17.96 1.39 0.93
CA PHE A 160 17.51 0.17 1.58
C PHE A 160 18.60 -0.89 1.44
N SER A 161 19.13 -1.39 2.55
CA SER A 161 20.25 -2.33 2.55
C SER A 161 20.09 -3.46 3.57
N GLY A 162 20.84 -4.54 3.37
CA GLY A 162 20.79 -5.74 4.21
C GLY A 162 20.00 -6.90 3.60
N LEU A 163 20.00 -8.03 4.31
CA LEU A 163 19.36 -9.29 3.89
C LEU A 163 18.62 -9.89 5.07
N TYR A 164 17.64 -10.74 4.79
CA TYR A 164 16.85 -11.38 5.85
C TYR A 164 17.77 -12.05 6.90
N PRO A 165 17.51 -11.84 8.21
CA PRO A 165 16.40 -11.09 8.80
C PRO A 165 16.69 -9.61 9.10
N HIS A 166 17.87 -9.09 8.78
CA HIS A 166 18.33 -7.76 9.18
C HIS A 166 18.44 -6.79 8.00
N TYR A 167 17.75 -5.67 8.10
CA TYR A 167 17.77 -4.61 7.10
C TYR A 167 18.06 -3.26 7.72
N ARG A 168 18.33 -2.28 6.86
CA ARG A 168 18.45 -0.89 7.21
C ARG A 168 17.71 -0.03 6.19
N LEU A 169 16.96 0.94 6.70
CA LEU A 169 16.37 2.00 5.92
C LEU A 169 17.09 3.30 6.27
N LYS A 170 17.74 3.91 5.29
CA LYS A 170 18.35 5.23 5.45
C LYS A 170 17.81 6.18 4.40
N SER A 171 17.34 7.35 4.80
CA SER A 171 16.98 8.43 3.86
C SER A 171 17.67 9.71 4.26
N ASN A 172 18.06 10.51 3.27
CA ASN A 172 18.62 11.83 3.51
C ASN A 172 18.02 12.83 2.54
N ARG A 173 16.96 13.51 3.00
CA ARG A 173 16.27 14.55 2.24
C ARG A 173 16.36 15.85 2.99
N GLU A 174 16.20 16.96 2.28
CA GLU A 174 16.26 18.28 2.88
C GLU A 174 15.25 18.37 4.04
N ASN A 175 15.73 18.73 5.24
CA ASN A 175 14.94 18.81 6.47
C ASN A 175 14.25 17.50 6.93
N PHE A 176 14.57 16.34 6.35
CA PHE A 176 14.03 15.05 6.76
C PHE A 176 15.00 13.90 6.48
N SER A 177 15.46 13.23 7.54
CA SER A 177 16.27 12.01 7.42
C SER A 177 15.78 10.92 8.35
N VAL A 178 16.05 9.69 7.96
CA VAL A 178 15.66 8.47 8.67
C VAL A 178 16.86 7.54 8.67
N ASP A 179 17.11 6.88 9.79
CA ASP A 179 18.10 5.81 9.90
C ASP A 179 17.54 4.74 10.86
N LEU A 180 16.95 3.69 10.28
CA LEU A 180 16.29 2.63 11.02
C LEU A 180 16.98 1.30 10.76
N GLN A 181 17.27 0.57 11.83
CA GLN A 181 17.58 -0.85 11.81
C GLN A 181 16.27 -1.63 11.89
N LEU A 182 16.15 -2.66 11.06
CA LEU A 182 14.96 -3.48 10.92
C LEU A 182 15.31 -4.96 11.14
N GLU A 183 14.48 -5.65 11.91
CA GLU A 183 14.64 -7.08 12.20
C GLU A 183 13.30 -7.81 11.99
N ALA A 184 13.25 -8.64 10.95
CA ALA A 184 12.05 -9.42 10.62
C ALA A 184 11.84 -10.53 11.66
N THR A 185 10.63 -10.65 12.21
CA THR A 185 10.33 -11.58 13.32
C THR A 185 10.22 -13.05 12.89
N GLY A 186 10.19 -13.29 11.57
CA GLY A 186 9.84 -14.60 10.98
C GLY A 186 8.35 -14.76 10.64
N ASP A 187 7.49 -13.86 11.12
CA ASP A 187 6.07 -13.88 10.80
C ASP A 187 5.80 -13.27 9.43
N ILE A 188 5.43 -14.13 8.48
CA ILE A 188 5.10 -13.77 7.10
C ILE A 188 3.59 -13.82 6.86
N THR A 189 3.10 -12.79 6.19
CA THR A 189 1.77 -12.72 5.58
C THR A 189 1.93 -12.83 4.08
N TRP A 190 1.26 -13.80 3.45
CA TRP A 190 1.09 -13.79 1.99
C TRP A 190 -0.27 -13.20 1.64
N PHE A 191 -0.30 -12.10 0.90
CA PHE A 191 -1.53 -11.58 0.32
C PHE A 191 -1.87 -12.34 -0.97
N CYS A 192 -0.85 -12.56 -1.80
CA CYS A 192 -0.94 -13.27 -3.07
C CYS A 192 0.29 -14.15 -3.28
N LYS A 193 0.11 -15.37 -3.77
CA LYS A 193 1.22 -16.25 -4.17
C LYS A 193 0.87 -17.06 -5.42
N SER A 194 1.48 -16.72 -6.55
CA SER A 194 1.31 -17.41 -7.82
C SER A 194 2.59 -17.41 -8.66
N LYS A 195 2.53 -18.01 -9.86
CA LYS A 195 3.66 -18.01 -10.79
C LYS A 195 3.96 -16.61 -11.36
N VAL A 196 2.93 -15.76 -11.47
CA VAL A 196 2.96 -14.46 -12.14
C VAL A 196 2.93 -13.28 -11.18
N TYR A 197 2.42 -13.46 -9.95
CA TYR A 197 2.35 -12.41 -8.95
C TYR A 197 2.56 -12.99 -7.55
N ASN A 198 3.42 -12.33 -6.79
CA ASN A 198 3.68 -12.64 -5.39
C ASN A 198 3.63 -11.33 -4.62
N HIS A 199 2.93 -11.32 -3.50
CA HIS A 199 2.89 -10.20 -2.58
C HIS A 199 2.85 -10.72 -1.15
N LEU A 200 3.86 -10.36 -0.38
CA LEU A 200 4.03 -10.73 1.01
C LEU A 200 4.40 -9.53 1.87
N SER A 201 4.22 -9.70 3.16
CA SER A 201 4.53 -8.73 4.19
C SER A 201 5.14 -9.46 5.39
N LEU A 202 6.26 -8.97 5.91
CA LEU A 202 6.92 -9.46 7.12
C LEU A 202 6.58 -8.54 8.28
N LEU A 203 6.18 -9.13 9.41
CA LEU A 203 6.18 -8.39 10.67
C LEU A 203 7.63 -8.15 11.08
N THR A 204 7.95 -6.90 11.36
CA THR A 204 9.34 -6.45 11.55
C THR A 204 9.40 -5.54 12.75
N ARG A 205 10.48 -5.64 13.54
CA ARG A 205 10.79 -4.65 14.57
C ARG A 205 11.71 -3.61 13.99
N TYR A 206 11.50 -2.35 14.36
CA TYR A 206 12.40 -1.27 14.00
C TYR A 206 12.95 -0.58 15.24
N LYS A 207 14.16 -0.02 15.10
CA LYS A 207 14.74 0.95 16.03
C LYS A 207 15.66 1.89 15.28
N GLY A 208 15.76 3.14 15.71
CA GLY A 208 16.68 4.10 15.12
C GLY A 208 16.22 5.53 15.31
N THR A 209 16.58 6.40 14.38
CA THR A 209 16.35 7.85 14.49
C THR A 209 15.57 8.40 13.31
N ILE A 210 14.71 9.35 13.60
CA ILE A 210 14.11 10.25 12.60
C ILE A 210 14.56 11.66 12.93
N THR A 211 15.00 12.41 11.94
CA THR A 211 15.42 13.81 12.11
C THR A 211 14.62 14.70 11.19
N THR A 212 14.02 15.75 11.76
CA THR A 212 13.28 16.77 11.00
C THR A 212 13.66 18.17 11.46
N HIS A 213 13.96 19.06 10.50
CA HIS A 213 14.47 20.42 10.77
C HIS A 213 15.64 20.48 11.79
N GLY A 214 16.52 19.47 11.77
CA GLY A 214 17.69 19.37 12.66
C GLY A 214 17.41 18.77 14.03
N GLU A 215 16.16 18.48 14.37
CA GLU A 215 15.79 17.81 15.61
C GLU A 215 15.66 16.30 15.40
N SER A 216 16.40 15.51 16.18
CA SER A 216 16.40 14.05 16.11
C SER A 216 15.56 13.42 17.22
N MET A 217 14.83 12.37 16.88
CA MET A 217 14.03 11.56 17.79
C MET A 217 14.41 10.09 17.64
N ASP A 218 14.69 9.44 18.77
CA ASP A 218 14.80 7.98 18.83
C ASP A 218 13.40 7.36 18.74
N VAL A 219 13.27 6.36 17.88
CA VAL A 219 12.01 5.67 17.61
C VAL A 219 12.23 4.16 17.60
N SER A 220 11.22 3.41 18.04
CA SER A 220 11.22 1.95 17.98
C SER A 220 9.80 1.41 18.06
N GLY A 221 9.57 0.23 17.50
CA GLY A 221 8.26 -0.42 17.55
C GLY A 221 8.11 -1.52 16.51
N LEU A 222 6.87 -1.78 16.10
CA LEU A 222 6.56 -2.65 14.99
C LEU A 222 6.45 -1.87 13.69
N CYS A 223 6.88 -2.49 12.60
CA CYS A 223 6.64 -2.02 11.27
C CYS A 223 6.30 -3.19 10.36
N THR A 224 5.86 -2.85 9.18
CA THR A 224 5.67 -3.80 8.09
C THR A 224 6.83 -3.67 7.11
N TYR A 225 7.43 -4.79 6.71
CA TYR A 225 8.28 -4.88 5.52
C TYR A 225 7.51 -5.58 4.40
N GLU A 226 7.28 -4.91 3.28
CA GLU A 226 6.53 -5.46 2.14
C GLU A 226 7.43 -5.80 0.98
N TYR A 227 7.06 -6.88 0.31
CA TYR A 227 7.67 -7.28 -0.94
C TYR A 227 6.61 -7.80 -1.91
N ALA A 228 6.55 -7.22 -3.09
CA ALA A 228 5.78 -7.79 -4.19
C ALA A 228 6.62 -7.90 -5.46
N ARG A 229 6.26 -8.85 -6.33
CA ARG A 229 6.78 -8.93 -7.70
C ARG A 229 5.70 -9.41 -8.63
N GLY A 230 5.72 -8.91 -9.86
CA GLY A 230 4.69 -9.20 -10.86
C GLY A 230 5.24 -9.31 -12.27
N SER A 231 4.66 -10.20 -13.06
CA SER A 231 4.74 -10.15 -14.52
C SER A 231 3.83 -9.05 -15.03
N THR A 232 4.31 -8.23 -15.95
CA THR A 232 3.58 -7.04 -16.45
C THR A 232 3.58 -7.02 -17.97
N PRO A 233 2.61 -6.35 -18.63
CA PRO A 233 2.59 -6.24 -20.10
C PRO A 233 3.85 -5.56 -20.65
N TYR A 234 4.56 -4.79 -19.83
CA TYR A 234 5.77 -4.07 -20.22
C TYR A 234 6.99 -4.98 -20.44
N LEU A 235 6.91 -6.27 -20.08
CA LEU A 235 7.90 -7.29 -20.45
C LEU A 235 7.92 -7.56 -21.97
N VAL A 236 6.78 -7.38 -22.63
CA VAL A 236 6.66 -7.55 -24.10
C VAL A 236 6.98 -6.24 -24.81
N ARG A 237 6.52 -5.11 -24.25
CA ARG A 237 6.71 -3.78 -24.83
C ARG A 237 6.98 -2.75 -23.76
N ASN A 238 8.21 -2.23 -23.73
CA ASN A 238 8.62 -1.15 -22.82
C ASN A 238 8.10 0.24 -23.28
N LYS A 239 6.79 0.40 -23.39
CA LYS A 239 6.11 1.68 -23.69
C LYS A 239 4.80 1.73 -22.92
N SER A 240 4.38 2.92 -22.48
CA SER A 240 3.10 3.10 -21.78
C SER A 240 1.96 2.50 -22.60
N ILE A 241 1.05 1.82 -21.92
CA ILE A 241 -0.20 1.32 -22.50
C ILE A 241 -1.29 2.37 -22.27
N PRO A 242 -2.18 2.60 -23.25
CA PRO A 242 -3.24 3.59 -23.10
C PRO A 242 -4.20 3.17 -21.97
N GLU A 243 -4.83 4.18 -21.35
CA GLU A 243 -5.65 4.01 -20.15
C GLU A 243 -6.70 2.91 -20.26
N PHE A 244 -7.40 2.84 -21.39
CA PHE A 244 -8.45 1.83 -21.62
C PHE A 244 -7.93 0.39 -21.69
N ALA A 245 -6.63 0.19 -21.89
CA ALA A 245 -5.98 -1.12 -21.97
C ALA A 245 -5.32 -1.55 -20.65
N LYS A 246 -5.27 -0.66 -19.64
CA LYS A 246 -4.78 -1.00 -18.31
C LYS A 246 -5.75 -1.94 -17.61
N PHE A 247 -5.21 -2.77 -16.71
CA PHE A 247 -6.05 -3.61 -15.87
C PHE A 247 -6.92 -2.73 -14.95
N PRO A 248 -8.25 -2.95 -14.89
CA PRO A 248 -9.21 -1.98 -14.37
C PRO A 248 -9.40 -2.07 -12.85
N PHE A 249 -8.31 -2.26 -12.11
CA PHE A 249 -8.33 -1.96 -10.68
C PHE A 249 -8.49 -0.46 -10.53
N ASP A 250 -9.52 -0.05 -9.79
CA ASP A 250 -9.93 1.35 -9.67
C ASP A 250 -10.02 1.84 -8.22
N THR A 251 -9.91 0.95 -7.24
CA THR A 251 -9.95 1.31 -5.83
C THR A 251 -8.93 0.46 -5.09
N PHE A 252 -8.17 1.07 -4.21
CA PHE A 252 -7.26 0.36 -3.32
C PHE A 252 -7.18 1.05 -1.99
N SER A 253 -7.27 0.30 -0.90
CA SER A 253 -6.85 0.78 0.40
C SER A 253 -6.09 -0.30 1.14
N TYR A 254 -4.95 0.08 1.70
CA TYR A 254 -4.17 -0.75 2.59
C TYR A 254 -3.98 0.00 3.90
N GLN A 255 -4.18 -0.68 5.02
CA GLN A 255 -4.00 -0.06 6.33
C GLN A 255 -3.25 -0.99 7.26
N VAL A 256 -2.40 -0.38 8.09
CA VAL A 256 -1.60 -1.07 9.11
C VAL A 256 -1.96 -0.45 10.46
N ILE A 257 -2.24 -1.30 11.44
CA ILE A 257 -2.47 -0.89 12.83
C ILE A 257 -1.65 -1.81 13.74
N ASP A 258 -0.84 -1.21 14.59
CA ASP A 258 -0.26 -1.91 15.73
C ASP A 258 -1.28 -1.91 16.86
N LEU A 259 -1.67 -3.10 17.34
CA LEU A 259 -2.65 -3.27 18.41
C LEU A 259 -1.99 -3.29 19.79
N ASP A 260 -0.72 -3.69 19.83
CA ASP A 260 0.18 -3.72 20.98
C ASP A 260 1.62 -3.92 20.45
N ASP A 261 2.60 -4.00 21.35
CA ASP A 261 4.04 -4.15 21.03
C ASP A 261 4.41 -5.39 20.19
N ASN A 262 3.47 -6.33 20.03
CA ASN A 262 3.69 -7.61 19.37
C ASN A 262 2.64 -7.97 18.33
N THR A 263 1.49 -7.30 18.30
CA THR A 263 0.34 -7.68 17.48
C THR A 263 0.01 -6.60 16.47
N GLN A 264 -0.10 -6.99 15.20
CA GLN A 264 -0.41 -6.08 14.10
C GLN A 264 -1.59 -6.60 13.28
N LEU A 265 -2.42 -5.66 12.85
CA LEU A 265 -3.57 -5.86 11.98
C LEU A 265 -3.32 -5.18 10.64
N LEU A 266 -3.50 -5.94 9.56
CA LEU A 266 -3.44 -5.44 8.18
C LEU A 266 -4.82 -5.52 7.56
N LEU A 267 -5.26 -4.45 6.90
CA LEU A 267 -6.58 -4.34 6.28
C LEU A 267 -6.40 -3.99 4.81
N VAL A 268 -7.07 -4.74 3.93
CA VAL A 268 -6.94 -4.57 2.48
C VAL A 268 -8.33 -4.46 1.85
N LEU A 269 -8.52 -3.41 1.06
CA LEU A 269 -9.56 -3.28 0.05
C LEU A 269 -8.89 -3.21 -1.33
N LEU A 270 -9.37 -4.02 -2.27
CA LEU A 270 -9.09 -3.86 -3.70
C LEU A 270 -10.42 -3.88 -4.45
N GLY A 271 -10.63 -2.91 -5.33
CA GLY A 271 -11.81 -2.78 -6.17
C GLY A 271 -11.48 -2.99 -7.64
N ILE A 272 -12.43 -3.56 -8.39
CA ILE A 272 -12.39 -3.70 -9.84
C ILE A 272 -13.73 -3.26 -10.42
N VAL A 273 -13.71 -2.35 -11.40
CA VAL A 273 -14.92 -1.83 -12.07
C VAL A 273 -16.04 -1.50 -11.06
N LYS A 274 -15.72 -0.63 -10.11
CA LYS A 274 -16.57 -0.06 -9.06
C LYS A 274 -17.14 -1.08 -8.07
N SER A 275 -16.61 -2.30 -8.06
CA SER A 275 -17.07 -3.40 -7.21
C SER A 275 -15.93 -3.86 -6.29
N PRO A 276 -16.19 -4.14 -5.00
CA PRO A 276 -15.20 -4.73 -4.11
C PRO A 276 -14.74 -6.09 -4.65
N PHE A 277 -13.45 -6.20 -4.96
CA PHE A 277 -12.81 -7.42 -5.45
C PHE A 277 -12.17 -8.22 -4.33
N LEU A 278 -11.56 -7.56 -3.34
CA LEU A 278 -11.01 -8.17 -2.14
C LEU A 278 -11.25 -7.23 -0.96
N VAL A 279 -11.81 -7.76 0.13
CA VAL A 279 -11.90 -7.07 1.42
C VAL A 279 -11.41 -8.07 2.46
N SER A 280 -10.35 -7.74 3.20
CA SER A 280 -9.70 -8.72 4.08
C SER A 280 -8.97 -8.08 5.24
N ALA A 281 -8.89 -8.86 6.33
CA ALA A 281 -8.11 -8.55 7.52
C ALA A 281 -7.09 -9.67 7.75
N TYR A 282 -5.88 -9.30 8.16
CA TYR A 282 -4.81 -10.22 8.54
C TYR A 282 -4.33 -9.84 9.93
N LEU A 283 -4.43 -10.78 10.87
CA LEU A 283 -3.95 -10.60 12.24
C LEU A 283 -2.67 -11.42 12.42
N ARG A 284 -1.63 -10.78 12.94
CA ARG A 284 -0.32 -11.40 13.17
C ARG A 284 0.28 -11.00 14.51
N THR A 285 1.04 -11.90 15.11
CA THR A 285 1.71 -11.67 16.37
C THR A 285 3.17 -12.13 16.27
N ALA A 286 4.09 -11.27 16.68
CA ALA A 286 5.52 -11.52 16.67
C ALA A 286 5.89 -12.82 17.41
N GLY A 287 6.68 -13.67 16.77
CA GLY A 287 7.20 -14.91 17.34
C GLY A 287 6.21 -16.07 17.42
N LYS A 288 4.99 -15.92 16.87
CA LYS A 288 3.98 -17.00 16.86
C LYS A 288 3.94 -17.80 15.55
N ASN A 289 4.81 -17.50 14.58
CA ASN A 289 4.96 -18.20 13.29
C ASN A 289 3.60 -18.41 12.59
N GLY A 290 2.73 -17.41 12.66
CA GLY A 290 1.32 -17.59 12.36
C GLY A 290 0.61 -16.27 12.10
N THR A 291 0.82 -15.70 10.91
CA THR A 291 -0.15 -14.73 10.38
C THR A 291 -1.29 -15.50 9.72
N HIS A 292 -2.54 -15.20 10.07
CA HIS A 292 -3.66 -15.76 9.33
C HIS A 292 -4.54 -14.63 8.79
N ARG A 293 -4.92 -14.78 7.52
CA ARG A 293 -6.11 -14.08 7.03
C ARG A 293 -7.26 -14.48 7.94
N VAL A 294 -7.86 -13.50 8.60
CA VAL A 294 -8.93 -13.76 9.56
C VAL A 294 -10.10 -14.38 8.82
N ASN A 295 -10.59 -15.52 9.31
CA ASN A 295 -11.83 -16.13 8.82
C ASN A 295 -13.04 -15.31 9.32
N ALA A 296 -13.27 -14.18 8.65
CA ALA A 296 -14.25 -13.18 9.05
C ALA A 296 -15.00 -12.60 7.85
N THR A 297 -16.21 -12.13 8.13
CA THR A 297 -16.84 -11.10 7.32
C THR A 297 -16.13 -9.79 7.62
N VAL A 298 -15.50 -9.21 6.59
CA VAL A 298 -14.75 -7.96 6.69
C VAL A 298 -15.43 -6.93 5.80
N ASN A 299 -15.74 -5.77 6.38
CA ASN A 299 -16.36 -4.67 5.68
C ASN A 299 -15.55 -3.39 5.83
N PHE A 300 -15.57 -2.58 4.76
CA PHE A 300 -15.04 -1.23 4.75
C PHE A 300 -16.11 -0.26 4.26
N GLU A 301 -16.24 0.85 4.97
CA GLU A 301 -17.16 1.92 4.65
C GLU A 301 -16.45 3.27 4.73
N VAL A 302 -16.55 4.09 3.68
CA VAL A 302 -16.21 5.51 3.72
C VAL A 302 -17.46 6.26 4.19
N LEU A 303 -17.36 6.88 5.37
CA LEU A 303 -18.46 7.60 6.00
C LEU A 303 -18.53 9.05 5.53
N ASN A 304 -17.36 9.70 5.45
CA ASN A 304 -17.23 11.08 4.99
C ASN A 304 -15.98 11.23 4.12
N LEU A 305 -16.08 12.11 3.13
CA LEU A 305 -14.94 12.59 2.35
C LEU A 305 -14.41 13.91 2.91
N GLN A 306 -13.15 14.21 2.63
CA GLN A 306 -12.59 15.55 2.88
C GLN A 306 -13.35 16.60 2.06
N ASP A 307 -13.30 17.86 2.50
CA ASP A 307 -14.05 18.94 1.85
C ASP A 307 -13.45 19.34 0.50
N GLN A 308 -12.15 19.09 0.33
CA GLN A 308 -11.43 19.29 -0.93
C GLN A 308 -10.83 17.95 -1.39
N PRO A 309 -10.83 17.65 -2.69
CA PRO A 309 -10.08 16.52 -3.21
C PRO A 309 -8.58 16.77 -3.07
N ALA A 310 -7.80 15.69 -2.95
CA ALA A 310 -6.36 15.80 -3.13
C ALA A 310 -6.02 15.97 -4.62
N VAL A 311 -4.95 16.72 -4.89
CA VAL A 311 -4.47 17.00 -6.24
C VAL A 311 -3.17 16.22 -6.45
N ALA A 312 -3.15 15.35 -7.46
CA ALA A 312 -1.93 14.64 -7.87
C ALA A 312 -1.00 15.57 -8.68
N PRO A 313 0.29 15.20 -8.89
CA PRO A 313 1.23 16.02 -9.66
C PRO A 313 0.82 16.32 -11.10
N ASP A 314 0.00 15.46 -11.73
CA ASP A 314 -0.59 15.71 -13.06
C ASP A 314 -1.86 16.57 -13.04
N GLY A 315 -2.25 17.08 -11.88
CA GLY A 315 -3.46 17.87 -11.69
C GLY A 315 -4.74 17.05 -11.55
N SER A 316 -4.67 15.72 -11.60
CA SER A 316 -5.86 14.89 -11.38
C SER A 316 -6.37 15.01 -9.95
N LEU A 317 -7.69 15.05 -9.82
CA LEU A 317 -8.38 15.18 -8.54
C LEU A 317 -8.76 13.80 -8.01
N THR A 318 -8.44 13.53 -6.75
CA THR A 318 -8.79 12.29 -6.07
C THR A 318 -9.60 12.60 -4.80
N PRO A 319 -10.85 12.13 -4.69
CA PRO A 319 -11.64 12.24 -3.47
C PRO A 319 -10.94 11.53 -2.32
N MET A 320 -10.63 12.27 -1.26
CA MET A 320 -9.96 11.70 -0.08
C MET A 320 -10.95 11.32 1.00
N VAL A 321 -10.72 10.16 1.60
CA VAL A 321 -11.42 9.73 2.80
C VAL A 321 -11.09 10.67 3.96
N LYS A 322 -12.12 11.06 4.72
CA LYS A 322 -12.00 11.78 6.00
C LYS A 322 -12.29 10.84 7.15
N ASP A 323 -13.47 10.21 7.11
CA ASP A 323 -13.93 9.26 8.12
C ASP A 323 -14.30 7.95 7.46
N PHE A 324 -13.94 6.85 8.11
CA PHE A 324 -14.24 5.50 7.62
C PHE A 324 -14.48 4.52 8.75
N ARG A 325 -15.03 3.36 8.39
CA ARG A 325 -15.26 2.25 9.30
C ARG A 325 -14.75 0.95 8.71
N TRP A 326 -14.04 0.18 9.53
CA TRP A 326 -13.88 -1.25 9.33
C TRP A 326 -14.73 -2.02 10.33
N THR A 327 -15.32 -3.12 9.86
CA THR A 327 -15.98 -4.10 10.72
C THR A 327 -15.47 -5.48 10.37
N ILE A 328 -14.97 -6.20 11.37
CA ILE A 328 -14.43 -7.54 11.24
C ILE A 328 -15.19 -8.44 12.20
N VAL A 329 -15.94 -9.40 11.67
CA VAL A 329 -16.73 -10.35 12.47
C VAL A 329 -16.28 -11.75 12.08
N ALA A 330 -15.53 -12.41 12.95
CA ALA A 330 -15.11 -13.78 12.75
C ALA A 330 -16.33 -14.72 12.68
N GLN A 331 -16.21 -15.82 11.94
CA GLN A 331 -17.31 -16.76 11.78
C GLN A 331 -17.79 -17.36 13.11
N ASP A 332 -16.88 -17.54 14.07
CA ASP A 332 -17.20 -18.00 15.42
C ASP A 332 -17.85 -16.92 16.31
N LYS A 333 -17.93 -15.68 15.80
CA LYS A 333 -18.44 -14.46 16.47
C LYS A 333 -17.72 -14.10 17.78
N LYS A 334 -16.62 -14.77 18.11
CA LYS A 334 -15.81 -14.48 19.32
C LYS A 334 -14.84 -13.35 19.09
N PHE A 335 -14.34 -13.21 17.85
CA PHE A 335 -13.56 -12.06 17.44
C PHE A 335 -14.43 -11.10 16.64
N ASN A 336 -14.74 -9.96 17.25
CA ASN A 336 -15.39 -8.83 16.60
C ASN A 336 -14.54 -7.59 16.80
N PHE A 337 -14.27 -6.87 15.72
CA PHE A 337 -13.53 -5.62 15.78
C PHE A 337 -14.23 -4.57 14.91
N GLU A 338 -14.68 -3.50 15.55
CA GLU A 338 -15.09 -2.28 14.87
C GLU A 338 -14.01 -1.22 15.04
N ILE A 339 -13.63 -0.57 13.92
CA ILE A 339 -12.61 0.48 13.88
C ILE A 339 -13.23 1.66 13.15
N ASN A 340 -13.44 2.77 13.84
CA ASN A 340 -13.87 4.05 13.25
C ASN A 340 -12.64 4.95 13.16
N GLY A 341 -12.15 5.17 11.94
CA GLY A 341 -10.95 5.96 11.66
C GLY A 341 -11.29 7.36 11.17
N THR A 342 -10.46 8.33 11.56
CA THR A 342 -10.47 9.70 11.04
C THR A 342 -9.07 10.06 10.60
N VAL A 343 -8.90 10.33 9.30
CA VAL A 343 -7.64 10.84 8.73
C VAL A 343 -7.35 12.20 9.36
N ASP A 344 -6.24 12.29 10.08
CA ASP A 344 -5.84 13.46 10.86
C ASP A 344 -4.42 13.95 10.50
N THR A 345 -3.80 13.39 9.45
CA THR A 345 -2.54 13.87 8.88
C THR A 345 -2.76 14.33 7.44
N PRO A 346 -1.84 15.14 6.86
CA PRO A 346 -1.87 15.36 5.42
C PRO A 346 -1.71 14.04 4.65
N MET A 347 -2.37 13.95 3.50
CA MET A 347 -2.26 12.83 2.56
C MET A 347 -1.21 13.17 1.51
N VAL A 348 -0.19 12.33 1.37
CA VAL A 348 0.95 12.54 0.48
C VAL A 348 0.80 11.65 -0.74
N PHE A 349 0.96 12.19 -1.94
CA PHE A 349 0.90 11.39 -3.16
C PHE A 349 2.08 10.39 -3.20
N GLY A 350 1.90 9.20 -3.78
CA GLY A 350 3.05 8.42 -4.24
C GLY A 350 2.93 6.89 -4.25
N LEU A 351 1.85 6.31 -3.74
CA LEU A 351 1.56 4.89 -3.99
C LEU A 351 0.71 4.77 -5.26
N GLY A 352 1.38 4.64 -6.39
CA GLY A 352 0.67 4.63 -7.65
C GLY A 352 -0.05 5.96 -7.89
N ARG A 353 -1.34 5.89 -8.25
CA ARG A 353 -2.20 7.07 -8.43
C ARG A 353 -2.90 7.53 -7.15
N GLY A 354 -2.49 7.04 -5.98
CA GLY A 354 -3.10 7.47 -4.73
C GLY A 354 -2.11 7.98 -3.70
N PHE A 355 -2.58 7.97 -2.47
CA PHE A 355 -2.01 8.75 -1.38
C PHE A 355 -1.73 7.87 -0.17
N ILE A 356 -0.69 8.25 0.57
CA ILE A 356 -0.26 7.67 1.84
C ILE A 356 -0.51 8.66 2.98
N GLY A 357 -0.82 8.18 4.17
CA GLY A 357 -1.04 9.05 5.33
C GLY A 357 -1.24 8.27 6.62
N GLY A 358 -1.66 8.99 7.66
CA GLY A 358 -2.00 8.44 8.97
C GLY A 358 -3.41 8.85 9.40
N TYR A 359 -3.93 8.11 10.35
CA TYR A 359 -5.22 8.38 10.97
C TYR A 359 -5.18 8.00 12.45
N LYS A 360 -6.09 8.60 13.22
CA LYS A 360 -6.46 8.11 14.55
C LYS A 360 -7.73 7.27 14.43
N TRP A 361 -7.91 6.30 15.32
CA TRP A 361 -9.11 5.50 15.34
C TRP A 361 -9.61 5.21 16.75
N LYS A 362 -10.91 4.99 16.86
CA LYS A 362 -11.58 4.48 18.06
C LYS A 362 -12.49 3.33 17.68
N GLY A 363 -12.68 2.38 18.59
CA GLY A 363 -13.35 1.14 18.25
C GLY A 363 -13.66 0.25 19.43
N THR A 364 -14.13 -0.95 19.11
CA THR A 364 -14.33 -2.01 20.10
C THR A 364 -13.72 -3.31 19.59
N ARG A 365 -12.90 -3.96 20.42
CA ARG A 365 -12.31 -5.27 20.16
C ARG A 365 -12.88 -6.26 21.17
N ALA A 366 -13.66 -7.22 20.69
CA ALA A 366 -14.40 -8.17 21.51
C ALA A 366 -15.23 -7.48 22.63
N GLY A 367 -15.85 -6.33 22.31
CA GLY A 367 -16.65 -5.54 23.23
C GLY A 367 -15.87 -4.60 24.15
N VAL A 368 -14.53 -4.64 24.14
CA VAL A 368 -13.69 -3.73 24.92
C VAL A 368 -13.35 -2.50 24.08
N ALA A 369 -13.61 -1.30 24.61
CA ALA A 369 -13.25 -0.05 23.97
C ALA A 369 -11.74 0.05 23.80
N THR A 370 -11.29 0.47 22.62
CA THR A 370 -9.89 0.61 22.26
C THR A 370 -9.72 1.75 21.26
N GLU A 371 -8.54 2.36 21.24
CA GLU A 371 -8.17 3.44 20.34
C GLU A 371 -6.68 3.37 20.02
N GLY A 372 -6.26 4.07 18.97
CA GLY A 372 -4.87 4.11 18.55
C GLY A 372 -4.68 4.91 17.27
N ARG A 373 -3.54 4.69 16.61
CA ARG A 373 -3.23 5.24 15.29
C ARG A 373 -3.09 4.14 14.24
N GLY A 374 -3.13 4.55 12.99
CA GLY A 374 -2.93 3.67 11.86
C GLY A 374 -2.31 4.39 10.67
N TYR A 375 -1.66 3.61 9.83
CA TYR A 375 -1.18 4.02 8.51
C TYR A 375 -2.22 3.67 7.45
N ILE A 376 -2.39 4.53 6.45
CA ILE A 376 -3.31 4.32 5.32
C ILE A 376 -2.65 4.60 3.97
N GLU A 377 -2.89 3.70 3.04
CA GLU A 377 -2.82 3.91 1.61
C GLU A 377 -4.24 3.99 1.06
N TYR A 378 -4.51 4.95 0.18
CA TYR A 378 -5.83 5.15 -0.40
C TYR A 378 -5.75 5.63 -1.86
N VAL A 379 -6.41 4.88 -2.74
CA VAL A 379 -6.57 5.18 -4.17
C VAL A 379 -8.04 5.01 -4.53
N ASP A 380 -8.64 6.01 -5.18
CA ASP A 380 -9.99 5.91 -5.74
C ASP A 380 -10.06 6.58 -7.12
N GLN A 381 -10.26 5.76 -8.14
CA GLN A 381 -10.25 6.10 -9.56
C GLN A 381 -11.60 5.76 -10.23
N ARG A 382 -12.65 5.51 -9.44
CA ARG A 382 -13.98 5.12 -9.94
C ARG A 382 -14.69 6.22 -10.72
N GLY A 383 -14.29 7.48 -10.51
CA GLY A 383 -14.85 8.67 -11.16
C GLY A 383 -14.06 9.14 -12.38
N GLN A 384 -12.97 8.45 -12.77
CA GLN A 384 -12.06 8.85 -13.84
C GLN A 384 -12.16 7.98 -15.08
#